data_AF-A0A060BZ63-F1
#
_entry.id   AF-A0A060BZ63-F1
#
_cell.length_a   1.000
_cell.length_b   1.000
_cell.length_c   1.000
_cell.angle_alpha   90.00
_cell.angle_beta   90.00
_cell.angle_gamma   90.00
#
_symmetry.space_group_name_H-M   'P 1'
#
loop_
_entity.id
_entity.type
_entity.pdbx_description
1 polymer ?
#
loop_
_entity_poly.entity_id
_entity_poly.type
_entity_poly.pdbx_seq_one_letter_code
_entity_poly.pdbx_strand_id
1 'polypeptide(L)'
;MSAELYVRWLALNVLSGNFAFQALPALLPTAFDEATQTLVRHWLQWRYRLIPYVLGIVEDAVRTGMPVQRSMALAFPGDAVAHAWDTQYLLGPALLVAPVLQPGARQTVYLPKGDAWW
;
A
#
# COMPACT_ATOMS: atom_id res chain seq x y z
N MET A 1 -17.56 -10.85 1.28
CA MET A 1 -16.59 -10.05 0.51
C MET A 1 -16.29 -10.79 -0.78
N SER A 2 -16.26 -10.12 -1.93
CA SER A 2 -15.87 -10.76 -3.20
C SER A 2 -14.37 -11.02 -3.24
N ALA A 3 -13.93 -12.00 -4.04
CA ALA A 3 -12.52 -12.31 -4.23
C ALA A 3 -11.73 -11.11 -4.79
N GLU A 4 -12.33 -10.36 -5.72
CA GLU A 4 -11.73 -9.14 -6.27
C GLU A 4 -11.49 -8.09 -5.19
N LEU A 5 -12.49 -7.81 -4.34
CA LEU A 5 -12.33 -6.85 -3.26
C LEU A 5 -11.27 -7.32 -2.26
N TYR A 6 -11.24 -8.62 -1.94
CA TYR A 6 -10.24 -9.20 -1.05
C TYR A 6 -8.81 -8.99 -1.58
N VAL A 7 -8.55 -9.24 -2.86
CA VAL A 7 -7.22 -9.06 -3.45
C VAL A 7 -6.82 -7.58 -3.51
N ARG A 8 -7.75 -6.67 -3.86
CA ARG A 8 -7.49 -5.21 -3.84
C ARG A 8 -7.16 -4.74 -2.43
N TRP A 9 -7.89 -5.24 -1.43
CA TRP A 9 -7.64 -4.95 -0.02
C TRP A 9 -6.28 -5.51 0.43
N LEU A 10 -5.96 -6.74 0.06
CA LEU A 10 -4.67 -7.37 0.37
C LEU A 10 -3.50 -6.56 -0.20
N ALA A 11 -3.58 -6.15 -1.47
CA ALA A 11 -2.53 -5.35 -2.13
C ALA A 11 -2.24 -4.05 -1.37
N LEU A 12 -3.28 -3.32 -0.98
CA LEU A 12 -3.16 -2.13 -0.12
C LEU A 12 -2.46 -2.46 1.21
N ASN A 13 -2.88 -3.53 1.89
CA ASN A 13 -2.35 -3.86 3.21
C ASN A 13 -0.90 -4.36 3.18
N VAL A 14 -0.48 -5.01 2.10
CA VAL A 14 0.93 -5.37 1.89
C VAL A 14 1.82 -4.13 1.86
N LEU A 15 1.32 -3.03 1.31
CA LEU A 15 1.97 -1.73 1.18
C LEU A 15 1.64 -0.76 2.32
N SER A 16 1.30 -1.29 3.51
CA SER A 16 1.07 -0.52 4.73
C SER A 16 2.14 -0.80 5.80
N GLY A 17 2.24 0.07 6.81
CA GLY A 17 3.21 -0.13 7.90
C GLY A 17 2.93 -1.43 8.68
N ASN A 18 1.68 -1.63 9.07
CA ASN A 18 1.21 -2.86 9.70
C ASN A 18 0.42 -3.73 8.71
N PHE A 19 0.56 -5.04 8.84
CA PHE A 19 -0.15 -6.03 8.02
C PHE A 19 -0.58 -7.20 8.90
N ALA A 20 -1.87 -7.53 8.88
CA ALA A 20 -2.40 -8.73 9.51
C ALA A 20 -3.63 -9.23 8.75
N PHE A 21 -3.80 -10.55 8.72
CA PHE A 21 -5.09 -11.13 8.39
C PHE A 21 -5.98 -11.12 9.63
N GLN A 22 -7.26 -10.78 9.44
CA GLN A 22 -8.26 -11.00 10.47
C GLN A 22 -8.50 -12.50 10.61
N ALA A 23 -8.56 -13.00 11.85
CA ALA A 23 -8.79 -14.41 12.17
C ALA A 23 -10.27 -14.84 11.98
N LEU A 24 -10.88 -14.43 10.87
CA LEU A 24 -12.21 -14.83 10.45
C LEU A 24 -12.09 -15.94 9.40
N PRO A 25 -12.69 -17.13 9.60
CA PRO A 25 -12.53 -18.26 8.68
C PRO A 25 -12.81 -17.91 7.22
N ALA A 26 -13.85 -17.11 6.96
CA ALA A 26 -14.25 -16.69 5.61
C ALA A 26 -13.28 -15.68 4.95
N LEU A 27 -12.32 -15.13 5.68
CA LEU A 27 -11.34 -14.15 5.19
C LEU A 27 -9.90 -14.71 5.18
N LEU A 28 -9.71 -15.94 5.63
CA LEU A 28 -8.43 -16.61 5.50
C LEU A 28 -8.17 -16.90 4.01
N PRO A 29 -6.91 -16.86 3.55
CA PRO A 29 -6.57 -17.16 2.16
C PRO A 29 -7.12 -18.51 1.68
N THR A 30 -7.14 -19.51 2.57
CA THR A 30 -7.64 -20.86 2.29
C THR A 30 -9.14 -20.95 2.02
N ALA A 31 -9.90 -19.89 2.32
CA ALA A 31 -11.34 -19.83 2.04
C ALA A 31 -11.66 -19.44 0.58
N PHE A 32 -10.68 -19.03 -0.21
CA PHE A 32 -10.85 -18.62 -1.61
C PHE A 32 -10.40 -19.71 -2.59
N ASP A 33 -10.78 -19.56 -3.86
CA ASP A 33 -10.36 -20.47 -4.93
C ASP A 33 -8.85 -20.40 -5.23
N GLU A 34 -8.35 -21.38 -6.00
CA GLU A 34 -6.92 -21.50 -6.31
C GLU A 34 -6.36 -20.29 -7.07
N ALA A 35 -7.17 -19.70 -7.95
CA ALA A 35 -6.81 -18.48 -8.68
C ALA A 35 -6.57 -17.31 -7.73
N THR A 36 -7.49 -17.07 -6.80
CA THR A 36 -7.34 -16.04 -5.77
C THR A 36 -6.17 -16.34 -4.84
N GLN A 37 -6.00 -17.59 -4.40
CA GLN A 37 -4.87 -17.98 -3.55
C GLN A 37 -3.51 -17.74 -4.23
N THR A 38 -3.43 -17.89 -5.56
CA THR A 38 -2.22 -17.56 -6.32
C THR A 38 -1.89 -16.07 -6.25
N LEU A 39 -2.90 -15.20 -6.37
CA LEU A 39 -2.74 -13.76 -6.17
C LEU A 39 -2.34 -13.43 -4.73
N VAL A 40 -2.91 -14.13 -3.74
CA VAL A 40 -2.51 -13.97 -2.34
C VAL A 40 -1.03 -14.29 -2.14
N ARG A 41 -0.56 -15.43 -2.65
CA ARG A 41 0.85 -15.83 -2.57
C ARG A 41 1.76 -14.77 -3.21
N HIS A 42 1.38 -14.25 -4.37
CA HIS A 42 2.12 -13.18 -5.05
C HIS A 42 2.28 -11.93 -4.16
N TRP A 43 1.19 -11.45 -3.58
CA TRP A 43 1.23 -10.27 -2.70
C TRP A 43 1.97 -10.53 -1.39
N LEU A 44 1.86 -11.74 -0.81
CA LEU A 44 2.65 -12.10 0.37
C LEU A 44 4.15 -12.14 0.05
N GLN A 45 4.57 -12.66 -1.11
CA GLN A 45 5.98 -12.59 -1.51
C GLN A 45 6.51 -11.16 -1.55
N TRP A 46 5.71 -10.21 -2.05
CA TRP A 46 6.05 -8.79 -1.98
C TRP A 46 6.16 -8.27 -0.54
N ARG A 47 5.22 -8.63 0.33
CA ARG A 47 5.29 -8.25 1.76
C ARG A 47 6.61 -8.69 2.37
N TYR A 48 7.00 -9.95 2.16
CA TYR A 48 8.25 -10.48 2.72
C TYR A 48 9.49 -9.78 2.14
N ARG A 49 9.51 -9.47 0.84
CA ARG A 49 10.60 -8.70 0.22
C ARG A 49 10.72 -7.27 0.78
N LEU A 50 9.58 -6.67 1.16
CA LEU A 50 9.53 -5.31 1.69
C LEU A 50 9.81 -5.22 3.21
N ILE A 51 9.91 -6.34 3.94
CA ILE A 51 10.16 -6.31 5.39
C ILE A 51 11.35 -5.42 5.77
N PRO A 52 12.55 -5.54 5.14
CA PRO A 52 13.69 -4.69 5.51
C PRO A 52 13.41 -3.20 5.30
N TYR A 53 12.73 -2.86 4.20
CA TYR A 53 12.35 -1.48 3.89
C TYR A 53 11.36 -0.93 4.93
N VAL A 54 10.28 -1.65 5.21
CA VAL A 54 9.25 -1.23 6.16
C VAL A 54 9.81 -1.09 7.57
N LEU A 55 10.67 -2.02 8.02
CA LEU A 55 11.34 -1.91 9.33
C LEU A 55 12.21 -0.66 9.42
N GLY A 56 12.97 -0.33 8.37
CA GLY A 56 13.75 0.90 8.33
C GLY A 56 12.89 2.16 8.41
N ILE A 57 11.72 2.17 7.77
CA ILE A 57 10.76 3.28 7.89
C ILE A 57 10.18 3.37 9.31
N VAL A 58 9.87 2.24 9.94
CA VAL A 58 9.36 2.21 11.32
C VAL A 58 10.41 2.75 12.30
N GLU A 59 11.68 2.40 12.11
CA GLU A 59 12.77 2.96 12.93
C GLU A 59 12.92 4.48 12.71
N ASP A 60 12.86 4.94 11.45
CA ASP A 60 12.87 6.37 11.14
C ASP A 60 11.68 7.10 11.79
N ALA A 61 10.50 6.48 11.80
CA ALA A 61 9.31 7.00 12.44
C ALA A 61 9.48 7.16 13.96
N VAL A 62 10.06 6.16 14.64
CA VAL A 62 10.35 6.23 16.08
C VAL A 62 11.33 7.36 16.39
N ARG A 63 12.35 7.55 15.55
CA ARG A 63 13.40 8.54 15.78
C ARG A 63 12.97 9.98 15.48
N THR A 64 12.12 10.17 14.47
CA THR A 64 11.82 11.51 13.91
C THR A 64 10.38 11.96 14.13
N GLY A 65 9.47 11.04 14.47
CA GLY A 65 8.03 11.29 14.50
C GLY A 65 7.36 11.29 13.12
N MET A 66 8.11 11.02 12.04
CA MET A 66 7.55 10.96 10.69
C MET A 66 6.66 9.70 10.52
N PRO A 67 5.43 9.80 10.00
CA PRO A 67 4.59 8.63 9.76
C PRO A 67 5.21 7.63 8.78
N VAL A 68 4.90 6.35 8.96
CA VAL A 68 5.28 5.28 8.03
C VAL A 68 4.58 5.43 6.68
N GLN A 69 3.29 5.78 6.71
CA GLN A 69 2.51 6.15 5.54
C GLN A 69 2.27 7.65 5.59
N ARG A 70 2.80 8.38 4.61
CA ARG A 70 2.86 9.84 4.57
C ARG A 70 1.84 10.33 3.55
N SER A 71 0.95 11.23 3.97
CA SER A 71 0.03 11.88 3.04
C SER A 71 0.81 12.65 1.98
N MET A 72 0.21 12.88 0.81
CA MET A 72 0.85 13.67 -0.24
C MET A 72 1.22 15.08 0.23
N ALA A 73 0.38 15.71 1.06
CA ALA A 73 0.67 17.02 1.62
C ALA A 73 1.88 17.04 2.56
N LEU A 74 2.09 15.97 3.33
CA LEU A 74 3.24 15.83 4.20
C LEU A 74 4.53 15.54 3.40
N ALA A 75 4.43 14.68 2.38
CA ALA A 75 5.56 14.29 1.55
C ALA A 75 6.01 15.39 0.58
N PHE A 76 5.06 16.21 0.09
CA PHE A 76 5.31 17.26 -0.90
C PHE A 76 4.68 18.60 -0.46
N PRO A 77 5.18 19.22 0.62
CA PRO A 77 4.56 20.42 1.19
C PRO A 77 4.55 21.62 0.23
N GLY A 78 5.49 21.68 -0.73
CA GLY A 78 5.57 22.73 -1.75
C GLY A 78 4.72 22.48 -3.00
N ASP A 79 4.06 21.33 -3.15
CA ASP A 79 3.23 20.99 -4.31
C ASP A 79 1.75 20.99 -3.92
N ALA A 80 1.10 22.15 -4.06
CA ALA A 80 -0.31 22.30 -3.74
C ALA A 80 -1.24 21.39 -4.57
N VAL A 81 -0.82 20.96 -5.76
CA VAL A 81 -1.60 20.01 -6.57
C VAL A 81 -1.56 18.64 -5.90
N ALA A 82 -0.38 18.19 -5.45
CA ALA A 82 -0.22 16.92 -4.75
C ALA A 82 -1.16 16.79 -3.54
N HIS A 83 -1.45 17.90 -2.85
CA HIS A 83 -2.28 17.91 -1.63
C HIS A 83 -3.71 17.44 -1.90
N ALA A 84 -4.22 17.64 -3.11
CA ALA A 84 -5.56 17.22 -3.52
C ALA A 84 -5.67 15.71 -3.85
N TRP A 85 -4.55 14.99 -3.91
CA TRP A 85 -4.51 13.56 -4.23
C TRP A 85 -4.50 12.72 -2.94
N ASP A 86 -5.64 12.63 -2.28
CA ASP A 86 -5.83 11.98 -0.99
C ASP A 86 -6.01 10.45 -1.05
N THR A 87 -6.20 9.89 -2.24
CA THR A 87 -6.29 8.43 -2.47
C THR A 87 -4.94 7.77 -2.78
N GLN A 88 -3.83 8.49 -2.62
CA GLN A 88 -2.47 7.96 -2.75
C GLN A 88 -1.58 8.50 -1.63
N TYR A 89 -0.50 7.78 -1.34
CA TYR A 89 0.41 8.13 -0.24
C TYR A 89 1.83 7.65 -0.54
N LEU A 90 2.78 8.14 0.25
CA LEU A 90 4.15 7.64 0.27
C LEU A 90 4.30 6.63 1.41
N LEU A 91 4.68 5.39 1.10
CA LEU A 91 5.17 4.44 2.10
C LEU A 91 6.64 4.76 2.33
N GLY A 92 6.95 5.40 3.45
CA GLY A 92 8.27 5.96 3.72
C GLY A 92 8.67 7.01 2.68
N PRO A 93 9.97 7.16 2.38
CA PRO A 93 10.45 8.19 1.45
C PRO A 93 10.47 7.77 -0.02
N ALA A 94 10.22 6.50 -0.38
CA ALA A 94 10.62 5.97 -1.69
C ALA A 94 9.50 5.30 -2.51
N LEU A 95 8.40 4.88 -1.89
CA LEU A 95 7.35 4.15 -2.61
C LEU A 95 6.04 4.95 -2.61
N LEU A 96 5.62 5.42 -3.79
CA LEU A 96 4.30 5.99 -3.98
C LEU A 96 3.29 4.88 -4.23
N VAL A 97 2.24 4.85 -3.41
CA VAL A 97 1.21 3.83 -3.43
C VAL A 97 -0.13 4.47 -3.77
N ALA A 98 -0.76 3.98 -4.84
CA ALA A 98 -2.08 4.40 -5.30
C ALA A 98 -2.98 3.16 -5.49
N PRO A 99 -3.75 2.77 -4.46
CA PRO A 99 -4.58 1.57 -4.50
C PRO A 99 -5.77 1.69 -5.45
N VAL A 100 -6.21 0.59 -6.05
CA VAL A 100 -7.44 0.54 -6.86
C VAL A 100 -8.66 0.41 -5.94
N LEU A 101 -9.42 1.50 -5.80
CA LEU A 101 -10.54 1.57 -4.84
C LEU A 101 -11.87 1.01 -5.35
N GLN A 102 -12.07 0.95 -6.67
CA GLN A 102 -13.33 0.50 -7.28
C GLN A 102 -13.16 -0.80 -8.09
N PRO A 103 -14.19 -1.67 -8.12
CA PRO A 103 -14.13 -2.90 -8.90
C PRO A 103 -14.06 -2.60 -10.41
N GLY A 104 -13.25 -3.36 -11.14
CA GLY A 104 -13.04 -3.18 -12.59
C GLY A 104 -12.47 -1.83 -13.03
N ALA A 105 -12.00 -1.00 -12.08
CA ALA A 105 -11.57 0.37 -12.35
C ALA A 105 -10.07 0.48 -12.62
N ARG A 106 -9.69 1.52 -13.36
CA ARG A 106 -8.31 1.99 -13.45
C ARG A 106 -8.07 3.05 -12.38
N GLN A 107 -6.90 3.03 -11.77
CA GLN A 107 -6.47 4.05 -10.83
C GLN A 107 -5.67 5.12 -11.58
N THR A 108 -6.04 6.39 -11.39
CA THR A 108 -5.21 7.52 -11.85
C THR A 108 -4.22 7.84 -10.75
N VAL A 109 -2.97 8.10 -11.14
CA VAL A 109 -1.88 8.40 -10.21
C VAL A 109 -1.29 9.75 -10.56
N TYR A 110 -1.16 10.62 -9.57
CA TYR A 110 -0.38 11.83 -9.69
C TYR A 110 1.06 11.58 -9.28
N LEU A 111 1.97 12.00 -10.15
CA LEU A 111 3.39 11.93 -9.92
C LEU A 111 3.88 13.37 -9.71
N PRO A 112 4.19 13.77 -8.46
CA PRO A 112 4.77 15.07 -8.17
C PRO A 112 6.03 15.33 -8.98
N LYS A 113 6.32 16.61 -9.23
CA LYS A 113 7.58 17.01 -9.88
C LYS A 113 8.77 16.54 -9.04
N GLY A 114 9.65 15.76 -9.66
CA GLY A 114 10.84 15.17 -9.05
C GLY A 114 11.49 14.18 -10.01
N ASP A 115 12.68 13.70 -9.69
CA ASP A 115 13.46 12.84 -10.58
C ASP A 115 12.83 11.44 -10.74
N ALA A 116 12.71 11.04 -12.02
CA ALA A 116 12.42 9.71 -12.58
C ALA A 116 11.68 8.71 -11.67
N TRP A 117 10.36 8.85 -11.57
CA TRP A 117 9.48 7.75 -11.16
C TRP A 117 9.69 6.55 -12.09
N TRP A 118 9.90 5.36 -11.51
CA TRP A 118 10.19 4.09 -12.21
C TRP A 118 9.05 3.07 -12.10
#